data_AF-A0A9Q4MF17-F1
#
_entry.id   AF-A0A9Q4MF17-F1
#
_cell.length_a   1.000
_cell.length_b   1.000
_cell.length_c   1.000
_cell.angle_alpha   90.00
_cell.angle_beta   90.00
_cell.angle_gamma   90.00
#
_symmetry.space_group_name_H-M   'P 1'
#
loop_
_entity.id
_entity.type
_entity.pdbx_description
1 polymer ?
#
loop_
_entity_poly.entity_id
_entity_poly.type
_entity_poly.pdbx_seq_one_letter_code
_entity_poly.pdbx_strand_id
1 'polypeptide(L)'
;YRVGVLSGDVPQRKRETLLIRFQKGQLEILVATDVAARGLHIDGVNYVYNYDLPVDAEDYVHRIGRTARLGADGGAISFAC
;
A
#
# COMPACT_ATOMS: atom_id res chain seq x y z
N TYR A 1 16.15 -3.16 4.83
CA TYR A 1 14.82 -3.55 4.34
C TYR A 1 14.80 -3.54 2.83
N ARG A 2 14.07 -4.47 2.20
CA ARG A 2 13.86 -4.48 0.74
C ARG A 2 12.61 -3.68 0.41
N VAL A 3 12.77 -2.54 -0.27
CA VAL A 3 11.70 -1.56 -0.46
C VAL A 3 11.40 -1.36 -1.96
N GLY A 4 10.11 -1.29 -2.30
CA GLY A 4 9.63 -0.84 -3.61
C GLY A 4 8.89 0.49 -3.51
N VAL A 5 8.83 1.22 -4.62
CA VAL A 5 8.10 2.50 -4.73
C VAL A 5 7.07 2.43 -5.85
N LEU A 6 5.83 2.84 -5.54
CA LEU A 6 4.75 3.06 -6.48
C LEU A 6 4.39 4.55 -6.49
N SER A 7 4.95 5.31 -7.43
CA SER A 7 4.58 6.70 -7.68
C SER A 7 4.15 6.90 -9.14
N GLY A 8 3.61 8.08 -9.46
CA GLY A 8 3.23 8.45 -10.83
C GLY A 8 4.40 8.41 -11.83
N ASP A 9 5.63 8.60 -11.35
CA ASP A 9 6.85 8.56 -12.17
C ASP A 9 7.30 7.13 -12.51
N VAL A 10 6.70 6.12 -11.90
CA VAL A 10 7.02 4.72 -12.15
C VAL A 10 6.13 4.19 -13.30
N PRO A 11 6.71 3.74 -14.42
CA PRO A 11 5.94 3.19 -15.53
C PRO A 11 5.04 2.03 -15.09
N GLN A 12 3.83 1.93 -15.65
CA GLN A 12 2.82 0.92 -15.27
C GLN A 12 3.39 -0.52 -15.18
N ARG A 13 4.13 -0.97 -16.21
CA ARG A 13 4.76 -2.31 -16.21
C ARG A 13 5.70 -2.53 -15.01
N LYS A 14 6.44 -1.47 -14.62
CA LYS A 14 7.34 -1.53 -13.47
C LYS A 14 6.54 -1.55 -12.17
N ARG A 15 5.41 -0.85 -12.08
CA ARG A 15 4.48 -0.91 -10.93
C ARG A 15 3.94 -2.33 -10.71
N GLU A 16 3.47 -2.98 -11.78
CA GLU A 16 2.99 -4.37 -11.73
C GLU A 16 4.10 -5.34 -11.29
N THR A 17 5.31 -5.16 -11.83
CA THR A 17 6.47 -5.98 -11.45
C THR A 17 6.82 -5.82 -9.97
N LEU A 18 6.82 -4.58 -9.46
CA LEU A 18 7.09 -4.32 -8.04
C LEU A 18 6.01 -4.93 -7.14
N LEU A 19 4.74 -4.84 -7.54
CA LEU A 19 3.64 -5.45 -6.81
C LEU A 19 3.79 -6.98 -6.73
N ILE A 20 4.13 -7.64 -7.85
CA ILE A 20 4.38 -9.09 -7.87
C ILE A 20 5.54 -9.46 -6.93
N ARG A 21 6.62 -8.68 -6.94
CA ARG A 21 7.78 -8.92 -6.05
C ARG A 21 7.40 -8.75 -4.58
N PHE A 22 6.55 -7.77 -4.26
CA PHE A 22 6.02 -7.56 -2.92
C PHE A 22 5.14 -8.72 -2.47
N GLN A 23 4.18 -9.16 -3.29
CA GLN A 23 3.32 -10.31 -3.00
C GLN A 23 4.10 -11.63 -2.83
N LYS A 24 5.26 -11.77 -3.51
CA LYS A 24 6.18 -12.91 -3.36
C LYS A 24 7.11 -12.80 -2.14
N GLY A 25 6.98 -11.78 -1.29
CA GLY A 25 7.85 -11.53 -0.14
C GLY A 25 9.28 -11.09 -0.50
N GLN A 26 9.56 -10.82 -1.78
CA GLN A 26 10.87 -10.35 -2.23
C GLN A 26 11.08 -8.88 -1.88
N LEU A 27 10.00 -8.12 -1.70
CA LEU A 27 10.01 -6.80 -1.09
C LEU A 27 9.24 -6.89 0.22
N GLU A 28 9.77 -6.24 1.26
CA GLU A 28 9.19 -6.21 2.60
C GLU A 28 8.28 -4.99 2.79
N ILE A 29 8.57 -3.91 2.07
CA ILE A 29 7.88 -2.62 2.19
C ILE A 29 7.56 -2.09 0.80
N LEU A 30 6.37 -1.53 0.64
CA LEU A 30 5.94 -0.83 -0.57
C LEU A 30 5.48 0.58 -0.19
N VAL A 31 6.21 1.58 -0.66
CA VAL A 31 5.85 3.00 -0.48
C VAL A 31 5.01 3.43 -1.67
N ALA A 32 3.83 4.00 -1.44
CA ALA A 32 2.91 4.35 -2.51
C ALA A 32 2.21 5.70 -2.29
N THR A 33 1.93 6.38 -3.38
CA THR A 33 0.95 7.50 -3.43
C THR A 33 -0.41 6.97 -3.91
N ASP A 34 -1.51 7.60 -3.51
CA ASP A 34 -2.87 7.14 -3.87
C ASP A 34 -3.06 7.02 -5.39
N VAL A 35 -2.60 8.01 -6.14
CA VAL A 35 -2.72 8.05 -7.61
C VAL A 35 -2.03 6.85 -8.25
N ALA A 36 -0.86 6.46 -7.75
CA ALA A 36 -0.08 5.38 -8.32
C ALA A 36 -0.61 3.98 -7.96
N ALA A 37 -1.40 3.87 -6.89
CA ALA A 37 -2.02 2.64 -6.42
C ALA A 37 -3.38 2.35 -7.09
N ARG A 38 -4.02 3.33 -7.75
CA ARG A 38 -5.29 3.11 -8.46
C ARG A 38 -5.14 2.06 -9.56
N GLY A 39 -6.13 1.16 -9.64
CA GLY A 39 -6.12 0.04 -10.58
C GLY A 39 -5.21 -1.13 -10.17
N LEU A 40 -4.52 -1.04 -9.03
CA LEU A 40 -3.74 -2.15 -8.48
C LEU A 40 -4.51 -2.84 -7.36
N HIS A 41 -4.53 -4.17 -7.42
CA HIS A 41 -5.12 -4.99 -6.39
C HIS A 41 -4.06 -5.38 -5.36
N ILE A 42 -3.99 -4.61 -4.27
CA ILE A 42 -2.99 -4.79 -3.20
C ILE A 42 -3.71 -5.31 -1.96
N ASP A 43 -3.76 -6.61 -1.78
CA ASP A 43 -4.49 -7.22 -0.66
C ASP A 43 -3.57 -8.03 0.24
N GLY A 44 -4.00 -8.25 1.47
CA GLY A 44 -3.31 -9.15 2.41
C GLY A 44 -2.03 -8.57 2.98
N VAL A 45 -1.93 -7.25 3.12
CA VAL A 45 -0.82 -6.64 3.86
C VAL A 45 -1.05 -6.76 5.36
N ASN A 46 -0.03 -7.13 6.11
CA ASN A 46 -0.10 -7.20 7.57
C ASN A 46 -0.30 -5.82 8.20
N TYR A 47 0.29 -4.77 7.61
CA TYR A 47 0.21 -3.42 8.16
C TYR A 47 0.11 -2.37 7.07
N VAL A 48 -0.68 -1.33 7.33
CA VAL A 48 -0.76 -0.11 6.53
C VAL A 48 -0.25 1.05 7.37
N TYR A 49 0.67 1.83 6.82
CA TYR A 49 1.21 3.03 7.46
C TYR A 49 0.79 4.26 6.66
N ASN A 50 -0.09 5.09 7.22
CA ASN A 50 -0.40 6.40 6.68
C ASN A 50 0.66 7.39 7.17
N TYR A 51 1.71 7.55 6.37
CA TYR A 51 2.77 8.52 6.66
C TYR A 51 2.22 9.94 6.64
N ASP A 52 1.53 10.28 5.54
CA ASP A 52 0.68 11.46 5.43
C ASP A 52 -0.77 11.03 5.58
N LEU A 53 -1.51 11.67 6.48
CA LEU A 53 -2.94 11.44 6.62
C LEU A 53 -3.66 11.83 5.32
N PRO A 54 -4.57 10.99 4.81
CA PRO A 54 -5.41 11.35 3.68
C PRO A 54 -6.32 12.52 4.06
N VAL A 55 -6.65 13.35 3.07
CA VAL A 55 -7.47 14.56 3.27
C VAL A 55 -8.92 14.19 3.56
N ASP A 56 -9.43 13.13 2.92
CA ASP A 56 -10.78 12.64 3.10
C ASP A 56 -10.82 11.23 3.72
N ALA A 57 -11.96 10.93 4.34
CA ALA A 57 -12.19 9.68 5.04
C ALA A 57 -12.34 8.49 4.08
N GLU A 58 -12.74 8.72 2.84
CA GLU A 58 -12.92 7.66 1.85
C GLU A 58 -11.57 7.07 1.43
N ASP A 59 -10.59 7.92 1.14
CA ASP A 59 -9.21 7.54 0.87
C ASP A 59 -8.58 6.83 2.09
N TYR A 60 -8.88 7.28 3.31
CA TYR A 60 -8.48 6.55 4.52
C TYR A 60 -9.00 5.11 4.52
N VAL A 61 -10.30 4.92 4.33
CA VAL A 61 -10.93 3.59 4.30
C VAL A 61 -10.35 2.73 3.18
N HIS A 62 -10.11 3.31 2.00
CA HIS A 62 -9.49 2.61 0.87
C HIS A 62 -8.05 2.15 1.15
N ARG A 63 -7.26 2.96 1.87
CA ARG A 63 -5.89 2.63 2.28
C ARG A 63 -5.88 1.53 3.34
N ILE A 64 -6.63 1.70 4.43
CA ILE A 64 -6.62 0.73 5.53
C ILE A 64 -7.32 -0.58 5.15
N GLY A 65 -8.23 -0.55 4.17
CA GLY A 65 -8.90 -1.73 3.63
C GLY A 65 -7.96 -2.73 2.97
N ARG A 66 -6.65 -2.50 2.94
CA ARG A 66 -5.63 -3.41 2.41
C ARG A 66 -5.15 -4.44 3.44
N THR A 67 -5.39 -4.17 4.73
CA THR A 67 -5.04 -5.04 5.85
C THR A 67 -6.26 -5.65 6.54
N ALA A 68 -6.02 -6.59 7.47
CA ALA A 68 -7.01 -7.16 8.40
C ALA A 68 -8.33 -7.65 7.77
N ARG A 69 -8.27 -8.18 6.55
CA ARG A 69 -9.45 -8.71 5.85
C ARG A 69 -9.82 -10.09 6.38
N LEU A 70 -11.13 -10.39 6.41
CA LEU A 70 -11.67 -11.73 6.71
C LEU A 70 -11.17 -12.33 8.05
N GLY A 71 -10.96 -11.48 9.06
CA GLY A 71 -10.50 -11.91 10.38
C GLY A 71 -8.98 -12.19 10.46
N ALA A 72 -8.22 -11.85 9.43
CA ALA A 72 -6.76 -11.88 9.50
C ALA A 72 -6.24 -10.81 10.46
N ASP A 73 -5.13 -11.13 11.15
CA ASP A 73 -4.41 -10.16 11.96
C ASP A 73 -3.81 -9.05 11.09
N GLY A 74 -3.72 -7.85 11.66
CA GLY A 74 -3.08 -6.72 11.02
C GLY A 74 -3.47 -5.40 11.66
N GLY A 75 -3.01 -4.30 11.08
CA GLY A 75 -3.31 -2.98 11.63
C GLY A 75 -2.97 -1.83 10.72
N ALA A 76 -3.62 -0.69 10.98
CA ALA A 76 -3.32 0.57 10.35
C ALA A 76 -2.76 1.54 11.39
N ILE A 77 -1.64 2.18 11.08
CA ILE A 77 -0.98 3.19 11.90
C ILE A 77 -0.94 4.48 11.09
N SER A 78 -1.36 5.58 11.70
CA SER A 78 -1.38 6.89 11.05
C SER A 78 -0.56 7.88 11.86
N PHE A 79 0.26 8.68 11.19
CA PHE A 79 0.96 9.79 11.81
C PHE A 79 0.11 11.06 11.66
N ALA A 80 -0.17 11.72 12.79
CA ALA A 80 -0.96 12.94 12.85
C ALA A 80 -0.10 14.05 13.47
N CYS A 81 -0.13 15.24 12.86
CA CYS A 81 0.53 16.45 13.33
C CYS A 81 -0.46 17.61 13.45
#